data_AF-A0A7C6TDK6-F1
#
_entry.id   AF-A0A7C6TDK6-F1
#
_cell.length_a   1.000
_cell.length_b   1.000
_cell.length_c   1.000
_cell.angle_alpha   90.00
_cell.angle_beta   90.00
_cell.angle_gamma   90.00
#
_symmetry.space_group_name_H-M   'P 1'
#
loop_
_entity.id
_entity.type
_entity.pdbx_description
1 polymer ?
#
loop_
_entity_poly.entity_id
_entity_poly.type
_entity_poly.pdbx_seq_one_letter_code
_entity_poly.pdbx_strand_id
1 'polypeptide(L)'
;MAIGWCCPCCGEVTTEAATGALELYRADGVFNKHSKRFGPWCRACGRRALFHEGEGPPAPVPHPPSARVLLLSGTCASGKSTVSYLLSERYGLAQIDGDWILDLRRRELGRKVSLEETHESMLAMAVGMVALGRSAVIAHVILPQALAWYRAHLAARRIVHRAVVLMPPMDTLLERNRTRDCWPQPTPEYWVHKFVDDLRAGPESVHALFYDNSRETADETAQRLWELLRRLS
;
A
#
# COMPACT_ATOMS: atom_id res chain seq x y z
N MET A 1 15.07 15.04 15.33
CA MET A 1 13.89 15.59 14.61
C MET A 1 12.65 14.97 15.22
N ALA A 2 11.55 15.72 15.38
CA ALA A 2 10.30 15.14 15.91
C ALA A 2 9.71 14.15 14.91
N ILE A 3 9.07 13.08 15.39
CA ILE A 3 8.35 12.13 14.53
C ILE A 3 7.15 12.85 13.93
N GLY A 4 7.04 12.90 12.60
CA GLY A 4 5.93 13.60 11.98
C GLY A 4 6.08 13.83 10.48
N TRP A 5 5.06 14.44 9.90
CA TRP A 5 5.08 14.91 8.52
C TRP A 5 5.89 16.20 8.43
N CYS A 6 6.78 16.30 7.44
CA CYS A 6 7.57 17.49 7.18
C CYS A 6 7.47 17.88 5.71
N CYS A 7 7.18 19.15 5.45
CA CYS A 7 7.32 19.75 4.15
C CYS A 7 8.76 20.28 3.99
N PRO A 8 9.49 19.94 2.92
CA PRO A 8 10.85 20.43 2.71
C PRO A 8 10.93 21.96 2.51
N CYS A 9 9.80 22.64 2.32
CA CYS A 9 9.73 24.10 2.18
C CYS A 9 9.07 24.79 3.38
N CYS A 10 8.08 24.16 4.01
CA CYS A 10 7.27 24.78 5.07
C CYS A 10 7.61 24.27 6.48
N GLY A 11 8.47 23.27 6.61
CA GLY A 11 8.84 22.67 7.88
C GLY A 11 7.82 21.64 8.38
N GLU A 12 7.78 21.46 9.70
CA GLU A 12 6.93 20.46 10.35
C GLU A 12 5.44 20.72 10.11
N VAL A 13 4.74 19.62 9.82
CA VAL A 13 3.28 19.57 9.68
C VAL A 13 2.78 18.74 10.86
N THR A 14 2.48 19.41 11.97
CA THR A 14 2.07 18.75 13.22
C THR A 14 0.83 17.88 12.99
N THR A 15 0.68 16.78 13.73
CA THR A 15 -0.43 15.83 13.57
C THR A 15 -1.82 16.48 13.72
N GLU A 16 -1.97 17.46 14.60
CA GLU A 16 -3.21 18.26 14.75
C GLU A 16 -3.46 19.18 13.54
N ALA A 17 -2.41 19.75 12.94
CA ALA A 17 -2.50 20.58 11.73
C ALA A 17 -2.56 19.75 10.43
N ALA A 18 -2.07 18.52 10.42
CA ALA A 18 -1.85 17.70 9.22
C ALA A 18 -3.14 17.32 8.50
N THR A 19 -4.24 17.13 9.24
CA THR A 19 -5.56 16.82 8.66
C THR A 19 -6.08 17.95 7.76
N GLY A 20 -5.64 19.20 8.01
CA GLY A 20 -5.96 20.38 7.20
C GLY A 20 -4.80 20.93 6.37
N ALA A 21 -3.55 20.55 6.66
CA ALA A 21 -2.35 21.06 5.99
C ALA A 21 -1.83 20.13 4.88
N LEU A 22 -2.27 18.87 4.85
CA LEU A 22 -1.91 17.91 3.81
C LEU A 22 -3.08 17.64 2.85
N GLU A 23 -2.75 17.58 1.57
CA GLU A 23 -3.58 17.03 0.52
C GLU A 23 -3.05 15.63 0.21
N LEU A 24 -3.83 14.59 0.48
CA LEU A 24 -3.36 13.19 0.32
C LEU A 24 -3.39 12.72 -1.14
N TYR A 25 -4.27 13.31 -1.94
CA TYR A 25 -4.54 12.97 -3.34
C TYR A 25 -4.63 14.27 -4.14
N ARG A 26 -3.93 14.36 -5.28
CA ARG A 26 -4.08 15.52 -6.18
C ARG A 26 -5.47 15.55 -6.83
N ALA A 27 -5.91 16.72 -7.29
CA ALA A 27 -7.18 16.89 -8.01
C ALA A 27 -7.27 16.10 -9.33
N ASP A 28 -6.13 15.88 -10.02
CA ASP A 28 -6.02 14.96 -11.18
C ASP A 28 -5.78 13.50 -10.74
N GLY A 29 -6.29 13.16 -9.56
CA GLY A 29 -5.78 12.15 -8.62
C GLY A 29 -5.91 10.69 -9.01
N VAL A 30 -6.08 10.37 -10.29
CA VAL A 30 -6.19 9.00 -10.79
C VAL A 30 -4.94 8.70 -11.62
N PHE A 31 -4.14 7.74 -11.17
CA PHE A 31 -2.97 7.23 -11.89
C PHE A 31 -3.40 6.30 -13.02
N ASN A 32 -4.36 5.42 -12.72
CA ASN A 32 -5.08 4.57 -13.66
C ASN A 32 -6.48 4.29 -13.10
N LYS A 33 -7.34 3.58 -13.84
CA LYS A 33 -8.74 3.27 -13.46
C LYS A 33 -8.94 2.81 -12.01
N HIS A 34 -7.92 2.19 -11.40
CA HIS A 34 -7.99 1.60 -10.07
C HIS A 34 -6.83 2.00 -9.14
N SER A 35 -6.18 3.13 -9.41
CA SER A 35 -5.06 3.61 -8.58
C SER A 35 -5.12 5.11 -8.41
N LYS A 36 -5.13 5.59 -7.18
CA LYS A 36 -5.04 7.02 -6.88
C LYS A 36 -3.59 7.50 -6.89
N ARG A 37 -3.37 8.75 -7.31
CA ARG A 37 -2.11 9.45 -7.12
C ARG A 37 -2.01 9.89 -5.66
N PHE A 38 -1.62 8.95 -4.80
CA PHE A 38 -1.40 9.19 -3.37
C PHE A 38 0.02 9.70 -3.11
N GLY A 39 0.18 10.77 -2.35
CA GLY A 39 1.52 11.29 -2.08
C GLY A 39 1.47 12.56 -1.25
N PRO A 40 1.19 12.49 0.05
CA PRO A 40 0.85 13.62 0.91
C PRO A 40 1.58 14.92 0.51
N TRP A 41 0.83 15.91 0.03
CA TRP A 41 1.34 17.19 -0.44
C TRP A 41 1.01 18.28 0.58
N CYS A 42 1.97 19.16 0.83
CA CYS A 42 1.72 20.35 1.63
C CYS A 42 0.77 21.28 0.87
N ARG A 43 -0.39 21.60 1.44
CA ARG A 43 -1.37 22.51 0.82
C ARG A 43 -0.85 23.93 0.64
N ALA A 44 0.10 24.35 1.49
CA ALA A 44 0.64 25.71 1.43
C ALA A 44 1.56 25.93 0.22
N CYS A 45 2.38 24.94 -0.16
CA CYS A 45 3.39 25.12 -1.21
C CYS A 45 3.36 24.05 -2.33
N GLY A 46 2.45 23.07 -2.25
CA GLY A 46 2.29 21.98 -3.23
C GLY A 46 3.42 20.94 -3.28
N ARG A 47 4.47 21.08 -2.46
CA ARG A 47 5.58 20.11 -2.41
C ARG A 47 5.19 18.86 -1.64
N ARG A 48 5.77 17.71 -1.99
CA ARG A 48 5.53 16.47 -1.27
C ARG A 48 6.05 16.59 0.17
N ALA A 49 5.18 16.31 1.12
CA ALA A 49 5.53 16.12 2.51
C ALA A 49 6.06 14.69 2.72
N LEU A 50 7.07 14.55 3.55
CA LEU A 50 7.69 13.28 3.90
C LEU A 50 7.38 12.97 5.35
N PHE A 51 7.08 11.71 5.64
CA PHE A 51 6.99 11.28 7.03
C PHE A 51 8.38 10.93 7.52
N HIS A 52 8.83 11.63 8.56
CA HIS A 52 10.10 11.37 9.22
C HIS A 52 9.83 10.60 10.50
N GLU A 53 10.41 9.40 10.55
CA GLU A 53 10.62 8.70 11.80
C GLU A 53 11.90 9.28 12.45
N GLY A 54 11.94 9.35 13.77
CA GLY A 54 13.12 9.81 14.49
C GLY A 54 14.35 8.95 14.15
N GLU A 55 15.55 9.47 14.41
CA GLU A 55 16.77 8.71 14.22
C GLU A 55 16.81 7.49 15.16
N GLY A 56 17.26 6.34 14.63
CA GLY A 56 17.41 5.10 15.39
C GLY A 56 16.51 3.96 14.90
N PRO A 57 16.43 2.87 15.68
CA PRO A 57 15.61 1.71 15.31
C PRO A 57 14.11 2.06 15.32
N PRO A 58 13.27 1.29 14.59
CA PRO A 58 11.83 1.42 14.66
C PRO A 58 11.29 1.48 16.09
N ALA A 59 10.60 2.57 16.43
CA ALA A 59 10.01 2.81 17.74
C ALA A 59 8.48 2.88 17.65
N PRO A 60 7.75 2.65 18.76
CA PRO A 60 6.30 2.86 18.81
C PRO A 60 5.91 4.25 18.32
N VAL A 61 4.92 4.31 17.43
CA VAL A 61 4.36 5.57 16.93
C VAL A 61 3.05 5.85 17.65
N PRO A 62 2.81 7.05 18.21
CA PRO A 62 1.51 7.40 18.78
C PRO A 62 0.43 7.37 17.69
N HIS A 63 -0.65 6.61 17.91
CA HIS A 63 -1.79 6.55 17.01
C HIS A 63 -3.06 6.09 17.73
N PRO A 64 -4.26 6.45 17.22
CA PRO A 64 -5.51 5.86 17.67
C PRO A 64 -5.54 4.34 17.49
N PRO A 65 -6.12 3.56 18.42
CA PRO A 65 -6.23 2.10 18.30
C PRO A 65 -7.01 1.61 17.07
N SER A 66 -7.79 2.48 16.45
CA SER A 66 -8.59 2.18 15.26
C SER A 66 -7.81 2.23 13.94
N ALA A 67 -6.63 2.84 13.92
CA ALA A 67 -5.82 2.96 12.70
C ALA A 67 -5.02 1.67 12.45
N ARG A 68 -5.19 1.10 11.25
CA ARG A 68 -4.66 -0.23 10.90
C ARG A 68 -4.02 -0.22 9.52
N VAL A 69 -3.14 -1.20 9.27
CA VAL A 69 -2.53 -1.40 7.95
C VAL A 69 -2.94 -2.74 7.35
N LEU A 70 -3.45 -2.72 6.11
CA LEU A 70 -3.61 -3.92 5.29
C LEU A 70 -2.45 -4.01 4.29
N LEU A 71 -1.67 -5.08 4.37
CA LEU A 71 -0.70 -5.45 3.35
C LEU A 71 -1.40 -6.37 2.34
N LEU A 72 -1.67 -5.85 1.14
CA LEU A 72 -2.36 -6.57 0.07
C LEU A 72 -1.36 -6.95 -1.03
N SER A 73 -0.95 -8.22 -1.03
CA SER A 73 -0.05 -8.80 -2.01
C SER A 73 -0.79 -9.73 -3.00
N GLY A 74 -0.04 -10.30 -3.94
CA GLY A 74 -0.51 -11.14 -5.03
C GLY A 74 0.15 -10.76 -6.35
N THR A 75 0.13 -11.66 -7.32
CA THR A 75 0.71 -11.42 -8.66
C THR A 75 -0.08 -10.36 -9.46
N CYS A 76 0.40 -10.00 -10.65
CA CYS A 76 -0.36 -9.19 -11.60
C CYS A 76 -1.74 -9.83 -11.88
N ALA A 77 -2.76 -9.00 -12.14
CA ALA A 77 -4.15 -9.43 -12.38
C ALA A 77 -4.86 -10.17 -11.22
N SER A 78 -4.26 -10.28 -10.03
CA SER A 78 -4.95 -10.85 -8.85
C SER A 78 -6.05 -9.96 -8.25
N GLY A 79 -6.15 -8.70 -8.71
CA GLY A 79 -7.18 -7.74 -8.28
C GLY A 79 -6.72 -6.73 -7.22
N LYS A 80 -5.43 -6.67 -6.86
CA LYS A 80 -4.91 -5.77 -5.80
C LYS A 80 -5.31 -4.30 -5.96
N SER A 81 -5.01 -3.69 -7.11
CA SER A 81 -5.28 -2.27 -7.33
C SER A 81 -6.78 -1.98 -7.25
N THR A 82 -7.62 -2.80 -7.89
CA THR A 82 -9.09 -2.69 -7.81
C THR A 82 -9.60 -2.81 -6.37
N VAL A 83 -9.18 -3.84 -5.62
CA VAL A 83 -9.62 -4.05 -4.23
C VAL A 83 -9.12 -2.92 -3.31
N SER A 84 -7.87 -2.50 -3.43
CA SER A 84 -7.31 -1.41 -2.62
C SER A 84 -7.97 -0.06 -2.93
N TYR A 85 -8.34 0.19 -4.19
CA TYR A 85 -9.12 1.36 -4.58
C TYR A 85 -10.50 1.34 -3.93
N LEU A 86 -11.21 0.22 -4.00
CA LEU A 86 -12.53 0.06 -3.36
C LEU A 86 -12.46 0.21 -1.84
N LEU A 87 -11.41 -0.32 -1.20
CA LEU A 87 -11.17 -0.11 0.23
C LEU A 87 -10.98 1.38 0.56
N SER A 88 -10.33 2.13 -0.32
CA SER A 88 -10.17 3.57 -0.16
C SER A 88 -11.49 4.33 -0.35
N GLU A 89 -12.22 4.04 -1.43
CA GLU A 89 -13.49 4.71 -1.75
C GLU A 89 -14.58 4.43 -0.71
N ARG A 90 -14.71 3.18 -0.26
CA ARG A 90 -15.84 2.75 0.59
C ARG A 90 -15.58 2.89 2.08
N TYR A 91 -14.34 2.69 2.51
CA TYR A 91 -13.99 2.61 3.93
C TYR A 91 -12.94 3.64 4.36
N GLY A 92 -12.52 4.52 3.44
CA GLY A 92 -11.66 5.66 3.77
C GLY A 92 -10.19 5.30 4.04
N LEU A 93 -9.74 4.11 3.64
CA LEU A 93 -8.32 3.74 3.75
C LEU A 93 -7.47 4.62 2.81
N ALA A 94 -6.27 4.97 3.26
CA ALA A 94 -5.26 5.54 2.37
C ALA A 94 -4.76 4.46 1.40
N GLN A 95 -5.00 4.63 0.10
CA GLN A 95 -4.50 3.70 -0.92
C GLN A 95 -3.03 4.02 -1.24
N ILE A 96 -2.14 3.10 -0.93
CA ILE A 96 -0.72 3.17 -1.26
C ILE A 96 -0.43 2.10 -2.32
N ASP A 97 -0.58 2.46 -3.59
CA ASP A 97 -0.30 1.58 -4.73
C ASP A 97 1.18 1.62 -5.11
N GLY A 98 1.84 0.46 -5.10
CA GLY A 98 3.29 0.38 -5.30
C GLY A 98 3.77 0.75 -6.69
N ASP A 99 2.95 0.55 -7.73
CA ASP A 99 3.32 0.96 -9.09
C ASP A 99 3.31 2.48 -9.22
N TRP A 100 2.34 3.13 -8.57
CA TRP A 100 2.33 4.58 -8.44
C TRP A 100 3.51 5.11 -7.61
N ILE A 101 3.81 4.51 -6.45
CA ILE A 101 4.95 4.97 -5.63
C ILE A 101 6.27 4.82 -6.37
N LEU A 102 6.47 3.73 -7.11
CA LEU A 102 7.65 3.54 -7.95
C LEU A 102 7.77 4.64 -9.02
N ASP A 103 6.69 4.93 -9.74
CA ASP A 103 6.67 6.00 -10.76
C ASP A 103 6.90 7.39 -10.15
N LEU A 104 6.24 7.69 -9.02
CA LEU A 104 6.39 8.94 -8.29
C LEU A 104 7.85 9.15 -7.88
N ARG A 105 8.48 8.16 -7.23
CA ARG A 105 9.87 8.27 -6.77
C ARG A 105 10.86 8.38 -7.93
N ARG A 106 10.63 7.65 -9.02
CA ARG A 106 11.44 7.75 -10.24
C ARG A 106 11.42 9.17 -10.81
N ARG A 107 10.25 9.81 -10.86
CA ARG A 107 10.11 11.20 -11.33
C ARG A 107 10.76 12.20 -10.39
N GLU A 108 10.58 12.03 -9.08
CA GLU A 108 11.16 12.92 -8.07
C GLU A 108 12.69 12.88 -8.05
N LEU A 109 13.28 11.69 -8.21
CA LEU A 109 14.72 11.49 -8.11
C LEU A 109 15.45 11.62 -9.45
N GLY A 110 14.73 11.62 -10.57
CA GLY A 110 15.32 11.62 -11.91
C GLY A 110 16.17 10.37 -12.23
N ARG A 111 15.99 9.29 -11.46
CA ARG A 111 16.75 8.03 -11.61
C ARG A 111 15.88 6.81 -11.37
N LYS A 112 16.38 5.63 -11.75
CA LYS A 112 15.79 4.35 -11.32
C LYS A 112 15.83 4.24 -9.79
N VAL A 113 14.78 3.64 -9.24
CA VAL A 113 14.57 3.43 -7.82
C VAL A 113 14.52 1.93 -7.59
N SER A 114 15.18 1.45 -6.53
CA SER A 114 15.16 0.03 -6.19
C SER A 114 13.80 -0.40 -5.62
N LEU A 115 13.55 -1.72 -5.59
CA LEU A 115 12.37 -2.25 -4.90
C LEU A 115 12.42 -1.96 -3.39
N GLU A 116 13.61 -2.00 -2.79
CA GLU A 116 13.82 -1.67 -1.38
C GLU A 116 13.44 -0.22 -1.07
N GLU A 117 13.95 0.75 -1.85
CA GLU A 117 13.59 2.18 -1.70
C GLU A 117 12.08 2.41 -1.88
N THR A 118 11.45 1.63 -2.75
CA THR A 118 10.00 1.66 -2.96
C THR A 118 9.26 1.10 -1.75
N HIS A 119 9.75 -0.01 -1.18
CA HIS A 119 9.17 -0.62 0.01
C HIS A 119 9.25 0.29 1.24
N GLU A 120 10.41 0.92 1.46
CA GLU A 120 10.62 1.93 2.49
C GLU A 120 9.69 3.12 2.33
N SER A 121 9.54 3.62 1.10
CA SER A 121 8.63 4.73 0.81
C SER A 121 7.17 4.38 1.13
N MET A 122 6.72 3.18 0.75
CA MET A 122 5.36 2.69 1.04
C MET A 122 5.15 2.49 2.54
N LEU A 123 6.14 1.94 3.26
CA LEU A 123 6.07 1.76 4.72
C LEU A 123 5.97 3.11 5.43
N ALA A 124 6.86 4.06 5.12
CA ALA A 124 6.88 5.38 5.74
C ALA A 124 5.55 6.11 5.54
N MET A 125 4.96 5.99 4.34
CA MET A 125 3.62 6.51 4.06
C MET A 125 2.53 5.85 4.91
N ALA A 126 2.52 4.52 5.02
CA ALA A 126 1.53 3.80 5.84
C ALA A 126 1.65 4.17 7.31
N VAL A 127 2.87 4.21 7.85
CA VAL A 127 3.15 4.62 9.24
C VAL A 127 2.68 6.06 9.46
N GLY A 128 3.00 6.97 8.55
CA GLY A 128 2.55 8.35 8.65
C GLY A 128 1.03 8.53 8.56
N MET A 129 0.33 7.68 7.81
CA MET A 129 -1.15 7.68 7.80
C MET A 129 -1.72 7.18 9.12
N VAL A 130 -1.14 6.13 9.70
CA VAL A 130 -1.52 5.63 11.01
C VAL A 130 -1.29 6.68 12.10
N ALA A 131 -0.18 7.41 12.04
CA ALA A 131 0.10 8.54 12.93
C ALA A 131 -0.96 9.67 12.82
N LEU A 132 -1.64 9.79 11.68
CA LEU A 132 -2.78 10.70 11.48
C LEU A 132 -4.13 10.08 11.85
N GLY A 133 -4.15 8.91 12.48
CA GLY A 133 -5.39 8.20 12.81
C GLY A 133 -6.11 7.60 11.62
N ARG A 134 -5.44 7.43 10.48
CA ARG A 134 -6.02 6.85 9.26
C ARG A 134 -5.48 5.44 9.02
N SER A 135 -6.39 4.53 8.68
CA SER A 135 -5.99 3.21 8.20
C SER A 135 -5.43 3.32 6.78
N ALA A 136 -4.53 2.41 6.41
CA ALA A 136 -3.89 2.38 5.10
C ALA A 136 -3.94 0.98 4.49
N VAL A 137 -3.95 0.90 3.16
CA VAL A 137 -3.75 -0.33 2.40
C VAL A 137 -2.54 -0.16 1.49
N ILE A 138 -1.54 -1.02 1.67
CA ILE A 138 -0.39 -1.11 0.76
C ILE A 138 -0.72 -2.20 -0.26
N ALA A 139 -0.77 -1.85 -1.54
CA ALA A 139 -1.08 -2.76 -2.64
C ALA A 139 0.09 -2.84 -3.61
N HIS A 140 0.82 -3.96 -3.61
CA HIS A 140 1.93 -4.21 -4.53
C HIS A 140 2.23 -5.70 -4.64
N VAL A 141 3.10 -6.11 -5.56
CA VAL A 141 3.66 -7.47 -5.51
C VAL A 141 4.69 -7.51 -4.39
N ILE A 142 4.27 -7.94 -3.19
CA ILE A 142 5.13 -8.03 -2.00
C ILE A 142 5.54 -9.50 -1.82
N LEU A 143 6.80 -9.80 -2.12
CA LEU A 143 7.36 -11.15 -2.01
C LEU A 143 7.55 -11.59 -0.55
N PRO A 144 7.69 -12.90 -0.27
CA PRO A 144 7.75 -13.44 1.09
C PRO A 144 8.73 -12.72 2.04
N GLN A 145 9.95 -12.42 1.59
CA GLN A 145 10.96 -11.73 2.39
C GLN A 145 10.53 -10.29 2.73
N ALA A 146 10.06 -9.53 1.73
CA ALA A 146 9.56 -8.18 1.94
C ALA A 146 8.31 -8.17 2.84
N LEU A 147 7.45 -9.18 2.75
CA LEU A 147 6.26 -9.30 3.58
C LEU A 147 6.63 -9.52 5.06
N ALA A 148 7.62 -10.38 5.33
CA ALA A 148 8.17 -10.56 6.67
C ALA A 148 8.77 -9.25 7.21
N TRP A 149 9.51 -8.53 6.37
CA TRP A 149 10.07 -7.22 6.69
C TRP A 149 8.99 -6.19 7.06
N TYR A 150 7.93 -6.04 6.26
CA TYR A 150 6.81 -5.15 6.58
C TYR A 150 6.17 -5.48 7.92
N ARG A 151 5.88 -6.77 8.17
CA ARG A 151 5.24 -7.21 9.41
C ARG A 151 6.10 -6.91 10.63
N ALA A 152 7.41 -7.17 10.55
CA ALA A 152 8.35 -6.84 11.61
C ALA A 152 8.40 -5.33 11.88
N HIS A 153 8.47 -4.51 10.82
CA HIS A 153 8.50 -3.06 10.94
C HIS A 153 7.20 -2.48 11.52
N LEU A 154 6.04 -2.97 11.11
CA LEU A 154 4.75 -2.53 11.65
C LEU A 154 4.57 -2.99 13.10
N ALA A 155 4.98 -4.23 13.44
CA ALA A 155 4.94 -4.74 14.81
C ALA A 155 5.84 -3.95 15.76
N ALA A 156 7.06 -3.61 15.34
CA ALA A 156 7.98 -2.78 16.14
C ALA A 156 7.39 -1.40 16.49
N ARG A 157 6.52 -0.87 15.62
CA ARG A 157 5.79 0.40 15.82
C ARG A 157 4.48 0.25 16.59
N ARG A 158 4.15 -0.98 17.04
CA ARG A 158 2.86 -1.37 17.64
C ARG A 158 1.66 -1.07 16.75
N ILE A 159 1.84 -1.08 15.44
CA ILE A 159 0.77 -0.85 14.47
C ILE A 159 0.07 -2.17 14.18
N VAL A 160 -1.23 -2.21 14.45
CA VAL A 160 -2.05 -3.38 14.14
C VAL A 160 -2.18 -3.52 12.62
N HIS A 161 -1.85 -4.71 12.12
CA HIS A 161 -1.81 -4.96 10.69
C HIS A 161 -2.29 -6.36 10.33
N ARG A 162 -2.76 -6.49 9.08
CA ARG A 162 -3.10 -7.79 8.45
C ARG A 162 -2.35 -7.89 7.14
N ALA A 163 -1.87 -9.09 6.82
CA ALA A 163 -1.38 -9.40 5.49
C ALA A 163 -2.35 -10.36 4.79
N VAL A 164 -2.58 -10.13 3.49
CA VAL A 164 -3.39 -10.96 2.61
C VAL A 164 -2.68 -11.05 1.26
N VAL A 165 -2.58 -12.26 0.70
CA VAL A 165 -2.02 -12.50 -0.63
C VAL A 165 -3.16 -13.00 -1.53
N LEU A 166 -3.63 -12.15 -2.44
CA LEU A 166 -4.63 -12.56 -3.43
C LEU A 166 -4.01 -13.60 -4.37
N MET A 167 -4.53 -14.83 -4.29
CA MET A 167 -4.00 -16.01 -4.97
C MET A 167 -5.13 -16.84 -5.60
N PRO A 168 -5.87 -16.28 -6.58
CA PRO A 168 -6.80 -17.09 -7.37
C PRO A 168 -6.05 -18.12 -8.24
N PRO A 169 -6.73 -19.13 -8.80
CA PRO A 169 -6.13 -20.10 -9.70
C PRO A 169 -5.45 -19.45 -10.92
N MET A 170 -4.42 -20.10 -11.46
CA MET A 170 -3.63 -19.55 -12.56
C MET A 170 -4.48 -19.20 -13.78
N ASP A 171 -5.43 -20.05 -14.16
CA ASP A 171 -6.32 -19.79 -15.30
C ASP A 171 -7.13 -18.50 -15.11
N THR A 172 -7.62 -18.26 -13.88
CA THR A 172 -8.31 -17.00 -13.53
C THR A 172 -7.37 -15.79 -13.64
N LEU A 173 -6.11 -15.93 -13.22
CA LEU A 173 -5.12 -14.85 -13.32
C LEU A 173 -4.81 -14.50 -14.78
N LEU A 174 -4.58 -15.52 -15.61
CA LEU A 174 -4.27 -15.33 -17.03
C LEU A 174 -5.46 -14.72 -17.77
N GLU A 175 -6.68 -15.19 -17.49
CA GLU A 175 -7.89 -14.62 -18.08
C GLU A 175 -8.06 -13.14 -17.69
N ARG A 176 -8.00 -12.83 -16.39
CA ARG A 176 -8.06 -11.44 -15.90
C ARG A 176 -6.95 -10.58 -16.50
N ASN A 177 -5.76 -11.13 -16.74
CA ASN A 177 -4.64 -10.39 -17.32
C ASN A 177 -4.87 -10.05 -18.81
N ARG A 178 -5.51 -10.94 -19.57
CA ARG A 178 -5.86 -10.72 -20.98
C ARG A 178 -6.97 -9.70 -21.16
N THR A 179 -7.94 -9.68 -20.24
CA THR A 179 -9.13 -8.81 -20.33
C THR A 179 -8.99 -7.51 -19.54
N ARG A 180 -7.82 -7.20 -18.97
CA ARG A 180 -7.64 -6.00 -18.14
C ARG A 180 -7.68 -4.72 -18.98
N ASP A 181 -8.28 -3.68 -18.42
CA ASP A 181 -8.36 -2.34 -19.04
C ASP A 181 -7.66 -1.24 -18.23
N CYS A 182 -7.13 -1.58 -17.05
CA CYS A 182 -6.45 -0.63 -16.17
C CYS A 182 -5.03 -0.27 -16.63
N TRP A 183 -4.47 -1.00 -17.59
CA TRP A 183 -3.15 -0.74 -18.19
C TRP A 183 -3.22 -0.86 -19.71
N PRO A 184 -2.40 -0.08 -20.47
CA PRO A 184 -2.46 -0.07 -21.94
C PRO A 184 -2.15 -1.41 -22.62
N GLN A 185 -1.39 -2.27 -21.94
CA GLN A 185 -0.99 -3.59 -22.43
C GLN A 185 -1.10 -4.61 -21.31
N PRO A 186 -1.45 -5.88 -21.59
CA PRO A 186 -1.33 -7.01 -20.66
C PRO A 186 0.09 -7.15 -20.12
N THR A 187 0.23 -7.69 -18.90
CA THR A 187 1.55 -8.02 -18.36
C THR A 187 1.99 -9.29 -19.09
N PRO A 188 3.25 -9.39 -19.57
CA PRO A 188 3.73 -10.63 -20.15
C PRO A 188 3.47 -11.81 -19.20
N GLU A 189 2.86 -12.90 -19.69
CA GLU A 189 2.42 -14.03 -18.85
C GLU A 189 3.57 -14.60 -18.00
N TYR A 190 4.81 -14.56 -18.51
CA TYR A 190 6.02 -14.87 -17.77
C TYR A 190 6.07 -14.23 -16.37
N TRP A 191 5.72 -12.94 -16.25
CA TRP A 191 5.73 -12.25 -14.96
C TRP A 191 4.59 -12.71 -14.04
N VAL A 192 3.44 -13.06 -14.61
CA VAL A 192 2.32 -13.62 -13.84
C VAL A 192 2.75 -14.93 -13.18
N HIS A 193 3.31 -15.85 -13.99
CA HIS A 193 3.86 -17.12 -13.54
C HIS A 193 4.96 -16.93 -12.51
N LYS A 194 5.98 -16.14 -12.86
CA LYS A 194 7.12 -15.88 -11.98
C LYS A 194 6.69 -15.42 -10.58
N PHE A 195 5.79 -14.45 -10.49
CA PHE A 195 5.36 -13.95 -9.18
C PHE A 195 4.48 -14.94 -8.41
N VAL A 196 3.70 -15.78 -9.10
CA VAL A 196 2.99 -16.88 -8.42
C VAL A 196 3.99 -17.87 -7.85
N ASP A 197 5.00 -18.26 -8.64
CA ASP A 197 6.04 -19.19 -8.20
C ASP A 197 6.86 -18.62 -7.04
N ASP A 198 7.29 -17.36 -7.13
CA ASP A 198 8.03 -16.67 -6.06
C ASP A 198 7.20 -16.57 -4.76
N LEU A 199 5.88 -16.33 -4.85
CA LEU A 199 4.98 -16.31 -3.69
C LEU A 199 4.78 -17.70 -3.10
N ARG A 200 4.64 -18.74 -3.95
CA ARG A 200 4.51 -20.14 -3.54
C ARG A 200 5.80 -20.72 -2.97
N ALA A 201 6.96 -20.23 -3.40
CA ALA A 201 8.25 -20.60 -2.83
C ALA A 201 8.47 -20.05 -1.40
N GLY A 202 7.56 -19.19 -0.91
CA GLY A 202 7.57 -18.73 0.48
C GLY A 202 7.29 -19.84 1.50
N PRO A 203 7.56 -19.58 2.80
CA PRO A 203 7.26 -20.52 3.87
C PRO A 203 5.75 -20.68 4.10
N GLU A 204 5.36 -21.73 4.84
CA GLU A 204 3.95 -22.02 5.19
C GLU A 204 3.24 -20.82 5.85
N SER A 205 3.98 -20.02 6.64
CA SER A 205 3.46 -18.80 7.27
C SER A 205 3.01 -17.73 6.26
N VAL A 206 3.51 -17.77 5.02
CA VAL A 206 3.04 -16.93 3.91
C VAL A 206 1.87 -17.59 3.19
N HIS A 207 1.88 -18.92 3.03
CA HIS A 207 0.75 -19.65 2.41
C HIS A 207 -0.53 -19.51 3.22
N ALA A 208 -0.43 -19.44 4.56
CA ALA A 208 -1.56 -19.15 5.45
C ALA A 208 -2.21 -17.77 5.21
N LEU A 209 -1.57 -16.90 4.43
CA LEU A 209 -2.09 -15.58 4.04
C LEU A 209 -2.78 -15.60 2.68
N PHE A 210 -2.76 -16.73 1.97
CA PHE A 210 -3.34 -16.84 0.63
C PHE A 210 -4.87 -16.73 0.70
N TYR A 211 -5.41 -15.97 -0.25
CA TYR A 211 -6.83 -15.71 -0.36
C TYR A 211 -7.26 -15.87 -1.81
N ASP A 212 -8.06 -16.90 -2.09
CA ASP A 212 -8.63 -17.13 -3.40
C ASP A 212 -9.90 -16.28 -3.57
N ASN A 213 -9.81 -15.26 -4.44
CA ASN A 213 -10.92 -14.38 -4.80
C ASN A 213 -11.50 -14.67 -6.20
N SER A 214 -11.33 -15.89 -6.71
CA SER A 214 -11.79 -16.27 -8.06
C SER A 214 -13.31 -16.30 -8.20
N ARG A 215 -14.02 -16.58 -7.10
CA ARG A 215 -15.49 -16.67 -7.04
C ARG A 215 -16.15 -15.45 -6.41
N GLU A 216 -15.39 -14.37 -6.23
CA GLU A 216 -15.84 -13.13 -5.62
C GLU A 216 -15.76 -12.00 -6.65
N THR A 217 -16.73 -11.10 -6.59
CA THR A 217 -16.60 -9.78 -7.18
C THR A 217 -15.53 -8.97 -6.42
N ALA A 218 -15.01 -7.92 -7.07
CA ALA A 218 -14.04 -7.03 -6.42
C ALA A 218 -14.61 -6.36 -5.16
N ASP A 219 -15.92 -6.10 -5.15
CA ASP A 219 -16.63 -5.49 -4.03
C ASP A 219 -16.79 -6.44 -2.85
N GLU A 220 -17.17 -7.69 -3.10
CA GLU A 220 -17.23 -8.72 -2.07
C GLU A 220 -15.84 -8.97 -1.47
N THR A 221 -14.81 -9.02 -2.33
CA THR A 221 -13.42 -9.14 -1.86
C THR A 221 -13.07 -7.97 -0.95
N ALA A 222 -13.31 -6.72 -1.38
CA ALA A 222 -12.99 -5.53 -0.60
C ALA A 222 -13.74 -5.51 0.75
N GLN A 223 -15.02 -5.87 0.76
CA GLN A 223 -15.81 -5.97 1.99
C GLN A 223 -15.23 -7.03 2.95
N ARG A 224 -14.93 -8.24 2.46
CA ARG A 224 -14.37 -9.31 3.29
C ARG A 224 -13.01 -8.94 3.86
N LEU A 225 -12.13 -8.33 3.06
CA LEU A 225 -10.82 -7.88 3.53
C LEU A 225 -10.94 -6.75 4.56
N TRP A 226 -11.92 -5.86 4.42
CA TRP A 226 -12.21 -4.83 5.41
C TRP A 226 -12.66 -5.44 6.74
N GLU A 227 -13.57 -6.40 6.71
CA GLU A 227 -14.02 -7.10 7.92
C GLU A 227 -12.88 -7.84 8.60
N LEU A 228 -12.03 -8.53 7.84
CA LEU A 228 -10.83 -9.20 8.36
C LEU A 228 -9.88 -8.21 9.06
N LEU A 229 -9.68 -7.03 8.49
CA LEU A 229 -8.85 -5.99 9.10
C LEU A 229 -9.45 -5.46 10.41
N ARG A 230 -10.77 -5.29 10.47
CA ARG A 230 -11.47 -4.77 11.66
C ARG A 230 -11.48 -5.72 12.85
N ARG A 231 -11.51 -7.04 12.60
CA ARG A 231 -11.62 -8.08 13.64
C ARG A 231 -10.33 -8.32 14.44
N LEU A 232 -9.24 -7.59 14.15
CA LEU A 232 -8.03 -7.61 14.95
C LEU A 232 -8.27 -6.84 16.26
N SER A 233 -8.74 -7.52 17.30
CA SER A 233 -8.79 -7.01 18.68
C SER A 233 -7.39 -6.76 19.23
#